data_AF-A0AA92LC07-F1
#
_entry.id   AF-A0AA92LC07-F1
#
_cell.length_a   1.000
_cell.length_b   1.000
_cell.length_c   1.000
_cell.angle_alpha   90.00
_cell.angle_beta   90.00
_cell.angle_gamma   90.00
#
_symmetry.space_group_name_H-M   'P 1'
#
loop_
_entity.id
_entity.type
_entity.pdbx_description
1 polymer ?
#
loop_
_entity_poly.entity_id
_entity_poly.type
_entity_poly.pdbx_seq_one_letter_code
_entity_poly.pdbx_strand_id
1 'polypeptide(L)' 'MSQQNNVKFRLMQKALEYLVEKGAITKEESDRTSRYNAEILRPDREYIR' A
#
# COMPACT_ATOMS: atom_id res chain seq x y z
N MET A 1 5.69 8.99 -12.67
CA MET A 1 6.85 8.75 -11.77
C MET A 1 7.52 7.43 -12.17
N SER A 2 8.36 6.80 -11.34
CA SER A 2 9.00 5.52 -11.73
C SER A 2 7.95 4.39 -11.77
N GLN A 3 7.82 3.71 -12.91
CA GLN A 3 6.93 2.53 -13.06
C GLN A 3 7.22 1.45 -12.00
N GLN A 4 8.47 1.35 -11.54
CA GLN A 4 8.84 0.42 -10.47
C GLN A 4 8.20 0.78 -9.13
N ASN A 5 8.04 2.08 -8.83
CA ASN A 5 7.40 2.52 -7.59
C ASN A 5 5.90 2.24 -7.60
N ASN A 6 5.25 2.40 -8.76
CA ASN A 6 3.84 2.02 -8.93
C ASN A 6 3.61 0.53 -8.67
N VAL A 7 4.47 -0.33 -9.26
CA VAL A 7 4.39 -1.78 -9.06
C VAL A 7 4.64 -2.15 -7.59
N LYS A 8 5.68 -1.57 -6.97
CA LYS A 8 5.97 -1.80 -5.54
C LYS A 8 4.80 -1.40 -4.66
N PHE A 9 4.22 -0.22 -4.89
CA PHE A 9 3.09 0.26 -4.10
C PHE A 9 1.88 -0.66 -4.23
N ARG A 10 1.57 -1.11 -5.46
CA ARG A 10 0.46 -2.04 -5.69
C ARG A 10 0.66 -3.39 -5.01
N LEU A 11 1.88 -3.93 -5.00
CA LEU A 11 2.19 -5.18 -4.31
C LEU A 11 2.10 -5.01 -2.78
N MET A 12 2.56 -3.87 -2.26
CA MET A 12 2.42 -3.56 -0.83
C MET A 12 0.95 -3.44 -0.41
N GLN A 13 0.08 -2.83 -1.22
CA GLN A 13 -1.36 -2.81 -0.95
C GLN A 13 -1.95 -4.22 -0.83
N LYS A 14 -1.64 -5.11 -1.78
CA LYS A 14 -2.10 -6.51 -1.73
C LYS A 14 -1.58 -7.26 -0.51
N ALA A 15 -0.35 -7.00 -0.09
CA ALA A 15 0.21 -7.61 1.12
C ALA A 15 -0.55 -7.13 2.37
N LEU A 16 -0.88 -5.85 2.45
CA LEU A 16 -1.67 -5.31 3.56
C LEU A 16 -3.10 -5.88 3.58
N GLU A 17 -3.76 -5.97 2.43
CA GLU A 17 -5.08 -6.61 2.29
C GLU A 17 -5.05 -8.05 2.83
N TYR A 18 -4.05 -8.85 2.42
CA TYR A 18 -3.88 -10.21 2.91
C TYR A 18 -3.65 -10.28 4.43
N LEU A 19 -2.84 -9.39 5.00
CA LEU A 19 -2.58 -9.36 6.44
C LEU A 19 -3.82 -9.00 7.25
N VAL A 20 -4.67 -8.10 6.73
CA VAL A 20 -5.98 -7.79 7.31
C VAL A 20 -6.91 -9.00 7.25
N GLU A 21 -6.99 -9.69 6.11
CA GLU A 21 -7.81 -10.91 5.96
C GLU A 21 -7.39 -12.03 6.92
N LYS A 22 -6.09 -12.13 7.25
CA LYS A 22 -5.59 -13.09 8.25
C LYS A 22 -5.76 -12.64 9.69
N GLY A 23 -6.26 -11.43 9.93
CA GLY A 23 -6.36 -10.84 11.27
C GLY A 23 -5.00 -10.56 11.90
N ALA A 24 -3.92 -10.49 11.10
CA ALA A 24 -2.58 -10.20 11.58
C ALA A 24 -2.38 -8.72 11.89
N ILE A 25 -3.11 -7.86 11.18
CA ILE A 25 -3.21 -6.41 11.44
C ILE A 25 -4.66 -5.96 11.32
N THR A 26 -4.98 -4.86 11.97
CA THR A 26 -6.25 -4.16 11.83
C THR A 26 -6.32 -3.37 10.51
N LYS A 27 -7.55 -3.02 10.10
CA LYS A 27 -7.76 -2.14 8.95
C LYS A 27 -7.09 -0.76 9.14
N GLU A 28 -7.10 -0.23 10.36
CA GLU A 28 -6.46 1.07 10.67
C GLU A 28 -4.94 1.02 10.54
N GLU A 29 -4.30 -0.08 10.96
CA GLU A 29 -2.86 -0.29 10.76
C GLU A 29 -2.51 -0.44 9.28
N SER A 30 -3.35 -1.15 8.51
CA SER A 30 -3.24 -1.25 7.06
C SER A 30 -3.31 0.13 6.40
N ASP A 31 -4.33 0.93 6.72
CA ASP A 31 -4.55 2.26 6.13
C ASP A 31 -3.38 3.21 6.46
N ARG A 32 -2.88 3.19 7.70
CA ARG A 32 -1.72 3.98 8.11
C ARG A 32 -0.47 3.58 7.34
N THR A 33 -0.21 2.28 7.22
CA THR A 33 0.95 1.76 6.48
C THR A 33 0.88 2.08 4.99
N SER A 34 -0.31 1.98 4.41
CA SER A 34 -0.56 2.33 3.00
C SER A 34 -0.24 3.81 2.73
N ARG A 35 -0.65 4.74 3.60
CA ARG A 35 -0.31 6.16 3.50
C ARG A 35 1.20 6.40 3.58
N TYR A 36 1.88 5.78 4.54
CA TYR A 36 3.33 5.86 4.68
C TYR A 36 4.07 5.36 3.42
N ASN A 37 3.63 4.23 2.86
CA ASN A 37 4.19 3.69 1.61
C ASN A 37 3.98 4.65 0.43
N ALA A 38 2.85 5.36 0.38
CA ALA A 38 2.56 6.33 -0.68
C ALA A 38 3.49 7.54 -0.60
N GLU A 39 3.82 8.01 0.61
CA GLU A 39 4.77 9.11 0.83
C GLU A 39 6.19 8.77 0.37
N ILE A 40 6.64 7.53 0.63
CA ILE A 40 7.97 7.05 0.24
C ILE A 40 8.05 6.80 -1.26
N LEU A 41 7.12 6.00 -1.79
CA LEU A 41 7.19 5.54 -3.16
C LEU A 41 6.73 6.59 -4.16
N ARG A 42 5.90 7.54 -3.71
CA ARG A 42 5.24 8.54 -4.56
C ARG A 42 4.69 7.87 -5.83
N PRO A 43 3.74 6.92 -5.68
CA PRO A 43 3.14 6.26 -6.84
C PRO A 43 2.23 7.24 -7.59
N ASP A 44 1.98 6.97 -8.87
CA ASP A 44 1.07 7.80 -9.65
C ASP A 44 -0.34 7.80 -9.03
N ARG A 45 -1.08 8.90 -9.21
CA ARG A 45 -2.40 9.12 -8.59
C ARG A 45 -3.39 7.98 -8.83
N GLU A 46 -3.26 7.26 -9.94
CA GLU A 46 -4.12 6.11 -10.27
C GLU A 46 -3.98 4.93 -9.29
N TYR A 47 -2.86 4.86 -8.55
CA TYR A 47 -2.60 3.82 -7.54
C TYR A 47 -3.01 4.25 -6.13
N ILE A 48 -3.22 5.55 -5.90
CA ILE A 48 -3.68 6.10 -4.61
C ILE A 48 -5.21 6.15 -4.67
N ARG A 49 -5.87 5.03 -4.37
CA ARG A 49 -7.33 4.92 -4.28
C ARG A 49 -7.73 4.27 -2.98
#